data_AF-A0A2E7CRD4-F1
#
_entry.id   AF-A0A2E7CRD4-F1
#
_cell.length_a   1.000
_cell.length_b   1.000
_cell.length_c   1.000
_cell.angle_alpha   90.00
_cell.angle_beta   90.00
_cell.angle_gamma   90.00
#
_symmetry.space_group_name_H-M   'P 1'
#
loop_
_entity.id
_entity.type
_entity.pdbx_description
1 polymer ?
#
loop_
_entity_poly.entity_id
_entity_poly.type
_entity_poly.pdbx_seq_one_letter_code
_entity_poly.pdbx_strand_id
1 'polypeptide(L)'
;MNNKNEIEKNSIKNNTVFKIKSSIHIFNRKINNLIYPTKRFKNKNLLDKHSVIAFSESDLWNPNDNEQNWILTAGKIENIRIASNKLNGIEIGANEVFSFWRHIGNPNFGKGYVVGREIREGCVIPTIAGGLCQLSNALYDTALKANFDIIERHKHTKVIKGSLAEKDRDATVKWNYVDLRFKSNFDFKIEAELTSEKLIISFKSIKKNTTKDNQNSLKFRQSNKLNDCYSCGNYSCPKHEKKDYIDIETTKTTFILDEKWPEFDKYINDKSKKDDFYIVPLKKNLLIKTNRYSWKSLNKTSSKALFFSGIYRALRLRLFSSNKNNVFELSLKLDRYISINASKHIPIESKHLVVSQNLLPFLYESGALGGRTYDVLMTRLPIELLHKKLNAAFLKHPNSKTLNDYRAPNHIISLENKALTQARKIITPHNEIGEIFKHKVEKLNWYYPKNKKIDKSGTKILFPASSIGRKGVYSIKKLCQDLNLRLTISGKKNETKDFWDSIETEIFSGDFNEIGLVIYPAYVENQPRSLLKAISLNIPVITSFEAGIKESENVKVIDVNDYNSLKKEVINIRTIINQ
;
A
#
# COMPACT_ATOMS: atom_id res chain seq x y z
N MET A 1 -14.68 -7.09 -58.88
CA MET A 1 -15.84 -6.88 -57.96
C MET A 1 -16.41 -8.16 -57.33
N ASN A 2 -16.08 -9.37 -57.80
CA ASN A 2 -16.68 -10.62 -57.25
C ASN A 2 -16.09 -11.15 -55.92
N ASN A 3 -14.84 -10.82 -55.54
CA ASN A 3 -14.23 -11.35 -54.30
C ASN A 3 -14.71 -10.68 -52.99
N LYS A 4 -15.24 -9.44 -53.02
CA LYS A 4 -15.76 -8.79 -51.79
C LYS A 4 -17.06 -9.42 -51.31
N ASN A 5 -17.96 -9.76 -52.24
CA ASN A 5 -19.27 -10.35 -51.94
C ASN A 5 -19.17 -11.79 -51.42
N GLU A 6 -18.19 -12.59 -51.86
CA GLU A 6 -17.95 -13.93 -51.32
C GLU A 6 -17.30 -13.92 -49.94
N ILE A 7 -16.39 -12.98 -49.67
CA ILE A 7 -15.79 -12.79 -48.33
C ILE A 7 -16.85 -12.32 -47.33
N GLU A 8 -17.74 -11.39 -47.72
CA GLU A 8 -18.87 -10.97 -46.87
C GLU A 8 -19.89 -12.09 -46.65
N LYS A 9 -20.27 -12.85 -47.68
CA LYS A 9 -21.18 -14.00 -47.54
C LYS A 9 -20.59 -15.11 -46.67
N ASN A 10 -19.31 -15.44 -46.84
CA ASN A 10 -18.61 -16.41 -45.98
C ASN A 10 -18.46 -15.90 -44.54
N SER A 11 -18.19 -14.61 -44.35
CA SER A 11 -18.20 -13.94 -43.04
C SER A 11 -19.56 -14.06 -42.34
N ILE A 12 -20.65 -13.76 -43.06
CA ILE A 12 -22.02 -13.82 -42.53
C ILE A 12 -22.42 -15.27 -42.21
N LYS A 13 -22.15 -16.22 -43.11
CA LYS A 13 -22.47 -17.65 -42.92
C LYS A 13 -21.68 -18.23 -41.73
N ASN A 14 -20.39 -17.90 -41.62
CA ASN A 14 -19.56 -18.30 -40.48
C ASN A 14 -20.03 -17.65 -39.16
N ASN A 15 -20.51 -16.40 -39.20
CA ASN A 15 -21.06 -15.71 -38.04
C ASN A 15 -22.39 -16.36 -37.57
N THR A 16 -23.27 -16.74 -38.50
CA THR A 16 -24.53 -17.42 -38.18
C THR A 16 -24.28 -18.82 -37.62
N VAL A 17 -23.38 -19.60 -38.23
CA VAL A 17 -22.96 -20.92 -37.69
C VAL A 17 -22.34 -20.78 -36.31
N PHE A 18 -21.50 -19.77 -36.09
CA PHE A 18 -20.91 -19.48 -34.78
C PHE A 18 -21.97 -19.09 -33.73
N LYS A 19 -22.97 -18.29 -34.09
CA LYS A 19 -24.10 -17.94 -33.21
C LYS A 19 -24.95 -19.15 -32.84
N ILE A 20 -25.23 -20.05 -33.78
CA ILE A 20 -25.96 -21.29 -33.52
C ILE A 20 -25.16 -22.19 -32.58
N LYS A 21 -23.88 -22.45 -32.91
CA LYS A 21 -22.99 -23.28 -32.07
C LYS A 21 -22.87 -22.72 -30.64
N SER A 22 -22.63 -21.43 -30.50
CA SER A 22 -22.57 -20.78 -29.18
C SER A 22 -23.90 -20.87 -28.42
N SER A 23 -25.05 -20.71 -29.09
CA SER A 23 -26.37 -20.87 -28.46
C SER A 23 -26.59 -22.30 -27.93
N ILE A 24 -26.21 -23.32 -28.71
CA ILE A 24 -26.25 -24.72 -28.29
C ILE A 24 -25.34 -24.94 -27.07
N HIS A 25 -24.10 -24.45 -27.10
CA HIS A 25 -23.20 -24.57 -25.95
C HIS A 25 -23.71 -23.85 -24.71
N ILE A 26 -24.35 -22.68 -24.86
CA ILE A 26 -24.98 -21.95 -23.76
C ILE A 26 -26.16 -22.73 -23.18
N PHE A 27 -26.96 -23.37 -24.03
CA PHE A 27 -28.06 -24.22 -23.60
C PHE A 27 -27.54 -25.46 -22.85
N ASN A 28 -26.56 -26.17 -23.42
CA ASN A 28 -25.90 -27.30 -22.76
C ASN A 28 -25.28 -26.88 -21.42
N ARG A 29 -24.70 -25.68 -21.35
CA ARG A 29 -24.21 -25.10 -20.08
C ARG A 29 -25.32 -24.92 -19.06
N LYS A 30 -26.49 -24.42 -19.47
CA LYS A 30 -27.64 -24.26 -18.56
C LYS A 30 -28.07 -25.61 -17.99
N ILE A 31 -28.15 -26.65 -18.83
CA ILE A 31 -28.46 -28.01 -18.39
C ILE A 31 -27.38 -28.54 -17.42
N ASN A 32 -26.10 -28.42 -17.78
CA ASN A 32 -25.00 -28.88 -16.92
C ASN A 32 -24.96 -28.15 -15.58
N ASN A 33 -25.39 -26.88 -15.52
CA ASN A 33 -25.50 -26.14 -14.26
C ASN A 33 -26.68 -26.58 -13.39
N LEU A 34 -27.71 -27.21 -13.98
CA LEU A 34 -28.79 -27.83 -13.22
C LEU A 34 -28.33 -29.17 -12.63
N ILE A 35 -27.59 -29.96 -13.40
CA ILE A 35 -27.05 -31.26 -12.97
C ILE A 35 -25.91 -31.08 -11.95
N TYR A 36 -25.01 -30.12 -12.19
CA TYR A 36 -23.89 -29.77 -11.32
C TYR A 36 -23.98 -28.30 -10.90
N PRO A 37 -24.79 -28.00 -9.85
CA PRO A 37 -24.98 -26.63 -9.40
C PRO A 37 -23.66 -26.05 -8.87
N THR A 38 -23.31 -24.88 -9.39
CA THR A 38 -22.12 -24.13 -8.94
C THR A 38 -22.56 -22.96 -8.06
N LYS A 39 -21.92 -22.79 -6.91
CA LYS A 39 -22.16 -21.63 -6.02
C LYS A 39 -20.95 -20.71 -6.00
N ARG A 40 -21.16 -19.50 -5.44
CA ARG A 40 -20.08 -18.56 -5.18
C ARG A 40 -19.57 -18.79 -3.77
N PHE A 41 -18.26 -18.92 -3.65
CA PHE A 41 -17.58 -19.02 -2.38
C PHE A 41 -17.14 -17.65 -1.87
N LYS A 42 -16.84 -17.58 -0.58
CA LYS A 42 -16.38 -16.37 0.10
C LYS A 42 -15.16 -16.72 0.95
N ASN A 43 -14.38 -15.72 1.29
CA ASN A 43 -13.32 -15.86 2.29
C ASN A 43 -13.95 -16.03 3.68
N LYS A 44 -13.61 -17.12 4.40
CA LYS A 44 -14.02 -17.33 5.80
C LYS A 44 -12.84 -17.15 6.79
N ASN A 45 -11.64 -16.88 6.29
CA ASN A 45 -10.37 -16.75 7.03
C ASN A 45 -10.01 -18.00 7.86
N LEU A 46 -10.58 -19.16 7.55
CA LEU A 46 -10.30 -20.42 8.26
C LEU A 46 -8.96 -21.01 7.81
N LEU A 47 -8.61 -20.83 6.54
CA LEU A 47 -7.45 -21.45 5.92
C LEU A 47 -6.22 -20.51 5.80
N ASP A 48 -6.28 -19.30 6.35
CA ASP A 48 -5.25 -18.25 6.20
C ASP A 48 -3.85 -18.68 6.67
N LYS A 49 -3.80 -19.41 7.78
CA LYS A 49 -2.56 -19.85 8.45
C LYS A 49 -2.05 -21.22 7.98
N HIS A 50 -2.74 -21.84 7.03
CA HIS A 50 -2.39 -23.19 6.57
C HIS A 50 -1.31 -23.16 5.48
N SER A 51 -0.63 -24.31 5.32
CA SER A 51 0.44 -24.49 4.34
C SER A 51 -0.09 -24.48 2.91
N VAL A 52 0.75 -24.01 1.99
CA VAL A 52 0.50 -24.15 0.57
C VAL A 52 0.78 -25.60 0.14
N ILE A 53 -0.19 -26.21 -0.54
CA ILE A 53 -0.16 -27.60 -0.99
C ILE A 53 0.24 -27.73 -2.47
N ALA A 54 0.02 -26.67 -3.25
CA ALA A 54 0.35 -26.59 -4.67
C ALA A 54 0.39 -25.13 -5.12
N PHE A 55 1.11 -24.87 -6.21
CA PHE A 55 1.18 -23.55 -6.82
C PHE A 55 1.52 -23.61 -8.32
N SER A 56 1.21 -22.52 -9.01
CA SER A 56 1.67 -22.21 -10.35
C SER A 56 2.17 -20.77 -10.39
N GLU A 57 3.25 -20.53 -11.13
CA GLU A 57 3.72 -19.19 -11.45
C GLU A 57 3.88 -19.01 -12.96
N SER A 58 3.70 -17.79 -13.44
CA SER A 58 3.90 -17.43 -14.84
C SER A 58 4.23 -15.95 -14.99
N ASP A 59 5.03 -15.60 -15.99
CA ASP A 59 5.40 -14.21 -16.24
C ASP A 59 4.21 -13.39 -16.74
N LEU A 60 4.07 -12.18 -16.20
CA LEU A 60 3.05 -11.21 -16.62
C LEU A 60 3.43 -10.60 -17.98
N TRP A 61 4.73 -10.35 -18.14
CA TRP A 61 5.33 -9.63 -19.26
C TRP A 61 5.87 -10.59 -20.32
N ASN A 62 5.94 -10.11 -21.56
CA ASN A 62 6.81 -10.69 -22.57
C ASN A 62 8.01 -9.74 -22.70
N PRO A 63 9.26 -10.17 -22.42
CA PRO A 63 10.43 -9.29 -22.55
C PRO A 63 10.65 -8.82 -23.99
N ASN A 64 10.12 -9.54 -24.99
CA ASN A 64 10.27 -9.23 -26.41
C ASN A 64 9.09 -8.40 -26.97
N ASP A 65 8.25 -7.83 -26.11
CA ASP A 65 7.12 -7.00 -26.57
C ASP A 65 7.60 -5.61 -26.99
N ASN A 66 7.13 -5.12 -28.14
CA ASN A 66 7.46 -3.76 -28.59
C ASN A 66 6.56 -2.71 -27.92
N GLU A 67 6.94 -1.43 -28.00
CA GLU A 67 6.18 -0.33 -27.40
C GLU A 67 4.74 -0.24 -27.94
N GLN A 68 4.52 -0.62 -29.20
CA GLN A 68 3.20 -0.56 -29.84
C GLN A 68 2.23 -1.60 -29.23
N ASN A 69 2.73 -2.78 -28.87
CA ASN A 69 1.94 -3.85 -28.26
C ASN A 69 1.78 -3.70 -26.74
N TRP A 70 2.61 -2.86 -26.12
CA TRP A 70 2.63 -2.66 -24.68
C TRP A 70 1.24 -2.36 -24.11
N ILE A 71 0.44 -1.53 -24.77
CA ILE A 71 -0.89 -1.17 -24.29
C ILE A 71 -1.82 -2.38 -24.16
N LEU A 72 -1.69 -3.38 -25.04
CA LEU A 72 -2.47 -4.62 -25.00
C LEU A 72 -1.95 -5.57 -23.91
N THR A 73 -0.64 -5.57 -23.64
CA THR A 73 -0.05 -6.30 -22.51
C THR A 73 -0.45 -5.67 -21.17
N ALA A 74 -0.41 -4.35 -21.06
CA ALA A 74 -0.90 -3.60 -19.91
C ALA A 74 -2.39 -3.88 -19.65
N GLY A 75 -3.21 -3.85 -20.71
CA GLY A 75 -4.63 -4.21 -20.63
C GLY A 75 -4.87 -5.66 -20.19
N LYS A 76 -4.08 -6.62 -20.69
CA LYS A 76 -4.11 -8.01 -20.21
C LYS A 76 -3.86 -8.10 -18.70
N ILE A 77 -2.87 -7.38 -18.20
CA ILE A 77 -2.50 -7.43 -16.77
C ILE A 77 -3.57 -6.76 -15.91
N GLU A 78 -4.19 -5.68 -16.39
CA GLU A 78 -5.38 -5.10 -15.76
C GLU A 78 -6.53 -6.10 -15.64
N ASN A 79 -6.81 -6.83 -16.72
CA ASN A 79 -7.86 -7.86 -16.71
C ASN A 79 -7.54 -9.00 -15.74
N ILE A 80 -6.29 -9.47 -15.70
CA ILE A 80 -5.83 -10.51 -14.75
C ILE A 80 -5.93 -9.99 -13.31
N ARG A 81 -5.56 -8.72 -13.05
CA ARG A 81 -5.67 -8.11 -11.72
C ARG A 81 -7.12 -8.07 -11.23
N ILE A 82 -8.05 -7.62 -12.08
CA ILE A 82 -9.49 -7.57 -11.76
C ILE A 82 -10.03 -8.98 -11.48
N ALA A 83 -9.68 -9.96 -12.31
CA ALA A 83 -10.13 -11.33 -12.12
C ALA A 83 -9.52 -12.00 -10.88
N SER A 84 -8.21 -11.82 -10.66
CA SER A 84 -7.49 -12.39 -9.52
C SER A 84 -8.02 -11.83 -8.20
N ASN A 85 -8.37 -10.55 -8.14
CA ASN A 85 -8.96 -9.96 -6.94
C ASN A 85 -10.31 -10.59 -6.55
N LYS A 86 -11.06 -11.15 -7.51
CA LYS A 86 -12.31 -11.88 -7.23
C LYS A 86 -12.09 -13.31 -6.75
N LEU A 87 -10.93 -13.88 -7.03
CA LEU A 87 -10.58 -15.26 -6.69
C LEU A 87 -9.72 -15.33 -5.43
N ASN A 88 -8.94 -14.29 -5.14
CA ASN A 88 -8.03 -14.27 -4.01
C ASN A 88 -8.82 -14.38 -2.69
N GLY A 89 -8.45 -15.36 -1.87
CA GLY A 89 -9.00 -15.58 -0.54
C GLY A 89 -10.24 -16.46 -0.49
N ILE A 90 -10.81 -16.90 -1.62
CA ILE A 90 -12.02 -17.74 -1.56
C ILE A 90 -11.69 -19.12 -0.96
N GLU A 91 -12.60 -19.62 -0.12
CA GLU A 91 -12.49 -20.95 0.50
C GLU A 91 -13.58 -21.87 -0.03
N ILE A 92 -13.19 -23.03 -0.54
CA ILE A 92 -14.06 -24.05 -1.14
C ILE A 92 -14.03 -25.26 -0.22
N GLY A 93 -15.21 -25.78 0.13
CA GLY A 93 -15.32 -26.98 0.96
C GLY A 93 -15.05 -28.27 0.20
N ALA A 94 -14.81 -29.34 0.96
CA ALA A 94 -14.66 -30.69 0.42
C ALA A 94 -15.84 -31.07 -0.49
N ASN A 95 -15.51 -31.67 -1.63
CA ASN A 95 -16.39 -32.11 -2.71
C ASN A 95 -17.20 -31.01 -3.41
N GLU A 96 -16.99 -29.74 -3.05
CA GLU A 96 -17.66 -28.62 -3.72
C GLU A 96 -16.92 -28.24 -5.01
N VAL A 97 -17.69 -27.94 -6.06
CA VAL A 97 -17.13 -27.63 -7.39
C VAL A 97 -16.80 -26.14 -7.51
N PHE A 98 -15.52 -25.83 -7.69
CA PHE A 98 -15.08 -24.53 -8.14
C PHE A 98 -15.47 -24.31 -9.62
N SER A 99 -15.90 -23.10 -9.96
CA SER A 99 -16.15 -22.67 -11.33
C SER A 99 -15.57 -21.28 -11.55
N PHE A 100 -14.71 -21.15 -12.57
CA PHE A 100 -14.04 -19.91 -12.92
C PHE A 100 -15.03 -18.80 -13.24
N TRP A 101 -15.98 -19.05 -14.15
CA TRP A 101 -16.96 -18.04 -14.55
C TRP A 101 -18.03 -17.76 -13.51
N ARG A 102 -18.31 -18.70 -12.59
CA ARG A 102 -19.23 -18.43 -11.47
C ARG A 102 -18.69 -17.33 -10.56
N HIS A 103 -17.38 -17.27 -10.36
CA HIS A 103 -16.72 -16.25 -9.54
C HIS A 103 -16.46 -14.96 -10.31
N ILE A 104 -15.94 -15.05 -11.54
CA ILE A 104 -15.57 -13.87 -12.32
C ILE A 104 -16.80 -13.14 -12.90
N GLY A 105 -17.79 -13.90 -13.39
CA GLY A 105 -18.97 -13.42 -14.09
C GLY A 105 -18.66 -12.82 -15.47
N ASN A 106 -19.66 -12.18 -16.11
CA ASN A 106 -19.47 -11.53 -17.42
C ASN A 106 -18.35 -10.48 -17.38
N PRO A 107 -17.24 -10.66 -18.12
CA PRO A 107 -16.14 -9.71 -18.12
C PRO A 107 -16.39 -8.60 -19.17
N ASN A 108 -16.82 -7.43 -18.72
CA ASN A 108 -17.18 -6.30 -19.59
C ASN A 108 -16.67 -4.96 -19.04
N PHE A 109 -16.72 -3.90 -19.85
CA PHE A 109 -16.28 -2.56 -19.49
C PHE A 109 -16.96 -2.03 -18.21
N GLY A 110 -18.24 -2.32 -18.01
CA GLY A 110 -18.98 -1.91 -16.81
C GLY A 110 -18.45 -2.52 -15.50
N LYS A 111 -17.66 -3.60 -15.57
CA LYS A 111 -16.94 -4.19 -14.44
C LYS A 111 -15.46 -3.83 -14.39
N GLY A 112 -15.04 -2.85 -15.19
CA GLY A 112 -13.66 -2.35 -15.25
C GLY A 112 -12.73 -3.13 -16.18
N TYR A 113 -13.18 -4.19 -16.86
CA TYR A 113 -12.33 -4.90 -17.82
C TYR A 113 -12.03 -4.00 -19.01
N VAL A 114 -10.82 -4.12 -19.54
CA VAL A 114 -10.29 -3.32 -20.65
C VAL A 114 -9.92 -4.21 -21.83
N VAL A 115 -9.61 -3.58 -22.96
CA VAL A 115 -9.03 -4.29 -24.11
C VAL A 115 -7.62 -4.74 -23.74
N GLY A 116 -7.34 -6.02 -23.91
CA GLY A 116 -6.02 -6.61 -23.72
C GLY A 116 -5.69 -7.58 -24.85
N ARG A 117 -4.48 -8.13 -24.83
CA ARG A 117 -4.05 -9.13 -25.82
C ARG A 117 -4.76 -10.48 -25.64
N GLU A 118 -5.26 -11.03 -26.73
CA GLU A 118 -5.63 -12.43 -26.89
C GLU A 118 -4.77 -13.04 -28.00
N ILE A 119 -4.39 -14.31 -27.85
CA ILE A 119 -3.72 -15.04 -28.92
C ILE A 119 -4.75 -15.92 -29.61
N ARG A 120 -5.05 -15.62 -30.86
CA ARG A 120 -6.02 -16.37 -31.68
C ARG A 120 -5.35 -16.78 -32.98
N GLU A 121 -5.36 -18.08 -33.26
CA GLU A 121 -4.76 -18.67 -34.47
C GLU A 121 -3.25 -18.38 -34.64
N GLY A 122 -2.58 -17.92 -33.57
CA GLY A 122 -1.17 -17.54 -33.56
C GLY A 122 -0.92 -16.04 -33.72
N CYS A 123 -1.96 -15.25 -33.96
CA CYS A 123 -1.87 -13.79 -34.01
C CYS A 123 -2.26 -13.19 -32.67
N VAL A 124 -1.61 -12.09 -32.29
CA VAL A 124 -2.03 -11.25 -31.16
C VAL A 124 -3.15 -10.34 -31.64
N ILE A 125 -4.33 -10.47 -31.05
CA ILE A 125 -5.49 -9.63 -31.36
C ILE A 125 -5.96 -8.85 -30.12
N PRO A 126 -6.49 -7.63 -30.29
CA PRO A 126 -7.12 -6.88 -29.19
C PRO A 126 -8.48 -7.50 -28.86
N THR A 127 -8.75 -7.80 -27.59
CA THR A 127 -10.06 -8.31 -27.15
C THR A 127 -10.40 -7.82 -25.74
N ILE A 128 -11.69 -7.54 -25.50
CA ILE A 128 -12.20 -7.17 -24.17
C ILE A 128 -11.91 -8.32 -23.21
N ALA A 129 -11.33 -8.01 -22.05
CA ALA A 129 -10.90 -9.01 -21.08
C ALA A 129 -9.87 -10.01 -21.63
N GLY A 130 -9.10 -9.62 -22.65
CA GLY A 130 -8.00 -10.41 -23.19
C GLY A 130 -6.98 -10.80 -22.11
N GLY A 131 -6.47 -12.02 -22.19
CA GLY A 131 -5.42 -12.54 -21.30
C GLY A 131 -5.90 -13.37 -20.11
N LEU A 132 -7.21 -13.51 -19.88
CA LEU A 132 -7.76 -14.33 -18.78
C LEU A 132 -7.40 -15.82 -18.86
N CYS A 133 -7.07 -16.35 -20.05
CA CYS A 133 -6.58 -17.72 -20.19
C CYS A 133 -5.30 -17.99 -19.40
N GLN A 134 -4.46 -16.97 -19.16
CA GLN A 134 -3.28 -17.13 -18.30
C GLN A 134 -3.68 -17.51 -16.87
N LEU A 135 -4.73 -16.88 -16.35
CA LEU A 135 -5.24 -17.15 -15.01
C LEU A 135 -5.89 -18.52 -14.90
N SER A 136 -6.68 -18.94 -15.90
CA SER A 136 -7.26 -20.30 -15.92
C SER A 136 -6.19 -21.38 -16.07
N ASN A 137 -5.17 -21.17 -16.89
CA ASN A 137 -4.02 -22.08 -17.00
C ASN A 137 -3.33 -22.26 -15.63
N ALA A 138 -3.06 -21.16 -14.92
CA ALA A 138 -2.41 -21.21 -13.61
C ALA A 138 -3.27 -21.92 -12.55
N LEU A 139 -4.59 -21.70 -12.54
CA LEU A 139 -5.52 -22.42 -11.66
C LEU A 139 -5.55 -23.92 -11.96
N TYR A 140 -5.58 -24.28 -13.25
CA TYR A 140 -5.59 -25.67 -13.68
C TYR A 140 -4.27 -26.39 -13.34
N ASP A 141 -3.11 -25.80 -13.64
CA ASP A 141 -1.80 -26.37 -13.27
C ASP A 141 -1.68 -26.52 -11.74
N THR A 142 -2.19 -25.55 -10.96
CA THR A 142 -2.22 -25.65 -9.50
C THR A 142 -3.13 -26.79 -9.02
N ALA A 143 -4.30 -26.97 -9.64
CA ALA A 143 -5.23 -28.06 -9.32
C ALA A 143 -4.65 -29.44 -9.65
N LEU A 144 -3.98 -29.58 -10.80
CA LEU A 144 -3.28 -30.82 -11.16
C LEU A 144 -2.19 -31.16 -10.15
N LYS A 145 -1.34 -30.19 -9.80
CA LYS A 145 -0.29 -30.37 -8.78
C LYS A 145 -0.87 -30.69 -7.40
N ALA A 146 -2.08 -30.22 -7.10
CA ALA A 146 -2.82 -30.53 -5.88
C ALA A 146 -3.56 -31.88 -5.93
N ASN A 147 -3.48 -32.61 -7.05
CA ASN A 147 -4.20 -33.86 -7.30
C ASN A 147 -5.73 -33.71 -7.13
N PHE A 148 -6.28 -32.60 -7.62
CA PHE A 148 -7.73 -32.32 -7.59
C PHE A 148 -8.46 -32.99 -8.76
N ASP A 149 -9.74 -33.30 -8.54
CA ASP A 149 -10.60 -33.85 -9.58
C ASP A 149 -11.00 -32.74 -10.56
N ILE A 150 -10.60 -32.89 -11.82
CA ILE A 150 -10.94 -31.95 -12.89
C ILE A 150 -12.31 -32.32 -13.46
N ILE A 151 -13.30 -31.47 -13.21
CA ILE A 151 -14.68 -31.68 -13.64
C ILE A 151 -14.90 -31.16 -15.06
N GLU A 152 -14.22 -30.07 -15.44
CA GLU A 152 -14.29 -29.52 -16.77
C GLU A 152 -12.99 -28.80 -17.14
N ARG A 153 -12.44 -29.15 -18.31
CA ARG A 153 -11.27 -28.53 -18.93
C ARG A 153 -11.44 -28.56 -20.44
N HIS A 154 -11.05 -27.47 -21.10
CA HIS A 154 -10.95 -27.39 -22.56
C HIS A 154 -9.54 -26.97 -22.94
N LYS A 155 -8.97 -27.62 -23.97
CA LYS A 155 -7.63 -27.29 -24.48
C LYS A 155 -7.69 -26.11 -25.45
N HIS A 156 -6.60 -25.34 -25.54
CA HIS A 156 -6.43 -24.37 -26.61
C HIS A 156 -6.28 -25.11 -27.93
N THR A 157 -6.81 -24.53 -29.02
CA THR A 157 -6.69 -25.11 -30.36
C THR A 157 -5.27 -25.01 -30.92
N LYS A 158 -4.41 -24.16 -30.35
CA LYS A 158 -3.01 -23.97 -30.76
C LYS A 158 -2.09 -23.99 -29.55
N VAL A 159 -1.03 -24.78 -29.62
CA VAL A 159 0.03 -24.85 -28.60
C VAL A 159 1.14 -23.86 -28.95
N ILE A 160 1.53 -23.02 -27.99
CA ILE A 160 2.62 -22.05 -28.15
C ILE A 160 3.88 -22.62 -27.50
N LYS A 161 5.03 -22.50 -28.18
CA LYS A 161 6.30 -23.00 -27.67
C LYS A 161 6.67 -22.33 -26.34
N GLY A 162 7.10 -23.11 -25.34
CA GLY A 162 7.41 -22.65 -23.97
C GLY A 162 6.19 -22.38 -23.07
N SER A 163 4.97 -22.61 -23.54
CA SER A 163 3.75 -22.41 -22.73
C SER A 163 3.35 -23.65 -21.95
N LEU A 164 2.50 -23.48 -20.92
CA LEU A 164 1.90 -24.61 -20.19
C LEU A 164 1.15 -25.58 -21.12
N ALA A 165 0.68 -25.13 -22.29
CA ALA A 165 0.00 -25.97 -23.26
C ALA A 165 0.90 -27.07 -23.84
N GLU A 166 2.22 -26.88 -23.92
CA GLU A 166 3.15 -27.93 -24.37
C GLU A 166 3.18 -29.13 -23.43
N LYS A 167 2.87 -28.90 -22.15
CA LYS A 167 2.85 -29.93 -21.10
C LYS A 167 1.44 -30.45 -20.84
N ASP A 168 0.49 -30.16 -21.73
CA ASP A 168 -0.94 -30.42 -21.55
C ASP A 168 -1.55 -29.79 -20.28
N ARG A 169 -0.99 -28.66 -19.84
CA ARG A 169 -1.36 -27.94 -18.60
C ARG A 169 -2.12 -26.64 -18.87
N ASP A 170 -2.81 -26.57 -19.99
CA ASP A 170 -3.62 -25.42 -20.37
C ASP A 170 -5.13 -25.66 -20.19
N ALA A 171 -5.85 -24.58 -19.90
CA ALA A 171 -7.29 -24.54 -19.77
C ALA A 171 -7.82 -23.26 -20.44
N THR A 172 -8.44 -23.39 -21.60
CA THR A 172 -9.15 -22.29 -22.27
C THR A 172 -10.46 -22.01 -21.55
N VAL A 173 -10.82 -20.72 -21.48
CA VAL A 173 -12.10 -20.26 -20.94
C VAL A 173 -12.75 -19.26 -21.90
N LYS A 174 -14.08 -19.34 -22.03
CA LYS A 174 -14.87 -18.40 -22.84
C LYS A 174 -16.22 -18.15 -22.19
N TRP A 175 -16.46 -16.89 -21.85
CA TRP A 175 -17.73 -16.49 -21.27
C TRP A 175 -18.87 -16.72 -22.28
N ASN A 176 -19.98 -17.37 -21.93
CA ASN A 176 -20.36 -17.99 -20.65
C ASN A 176 -20.50 -19.52 -20.73
N TYR A 177 -19.85 -20.17 -21.69
CA TYR A 177 -20.12 -21.58 -22.02
C TYR A 177 -18.89 -22.50 -22.01
N VAL A 178 -17.66 -21.98 -22.01
CA VAL A 178 -16.42 -22.76 -21.82
C VAL A 178 -15.81 -22.36 -20.47
N ASP A 179 -15.75 -23.28 -19.52
CA ASP A 179 -15.41 -23.01 -18.11
C ASP A 179 -14.27 -23.91 -17.65
N LEU A 180 -13.62 -23.52 -16.55
CA LEU A 180 -12.70 -24.38 -15.81
C LEU A 180 -13.37 -24.77 -14.49
N ARG A 181 -13.54 -26.08 -14.27
CA ARG A 181 -14.15 -26.61 -13.05
C ARG A 181 -13.32 -27.73 -12.46
N PHE A 182 -13.16 -27.70 -11.15
CA PHE A 182 -12.48 -28.74 -10.39
C PHE A 182 -13.03 -28.80 -8.97
N LYS A 183 -12.79 -29.90 -8.27
CA LYS A 183 -13.13 -30.09 -6.86
C LYS A 183 -11.99 -30.80 -6.14
N SER A 184 -11.99 -30.70 -4.83
CA SER A 184 -11.07 -31.44 -3.95
C SER A 184 -11.88 -32.28 -2.97
N ASN A 185 -11.35 -33.39 -2.48
CA ASN A 185 -11.93 -34.17 -1.39
C ASN A 185 -11.68 -33.56 0.00
N PHE A 186 -11.09 -32.36 0.07
CA PHE A 186 -10.87 -31.59 1.29
C PHE A 186 -11.04 -30.09 1.06
N ASP A 187 -11.21 -29.33 2.14
CA ASP A 187 -11.32 -27.88 2.11
C ASP A 187 -10.02 -27.22 1.63
N PHE A 188 -10.13 -26.23 0.74
CA PHE A 188 -8.97 -25.49 0.25
C PHE A 188 -9.28 -24.02 0.02
N LYS A 189 -8.23 -23.20 0.08
CA LYS A 189 -8.26 -21.76 -0.18
C LYS A 189 -7.44 -21.43 -1.41
N ILE A 190 -7.97 -20.57 -2.29
CA ILE A 190 -7.22 -20.01 -3.41
C ILE A 190 -6.58 -18.69 -2.98
N GLU A 191 -5.26 -18.57 -3.13
CA GLU A 191 -4.56 -17.29 -3.04
C GLU A 191 -4.02 -16.92 -4.43
N ALA A 192 -4.35 -15.71 -4.87
CA ALA A 192 -3.96 -15.18 -6.17
C ALA A 192 -3.21 -13.86 -5.97
N GLU A 193 -1.95 -13.84 -6.40
CA GLU A 193 -1.04 -12.72 -6.21
C GLU A 193 -0.43 -12.31 -7.55
N LEU A 194 -0.41 -11.01 -7.82
CA LEU A 194 0.37 -10.43 -8.91
C LEU A 194 1.53 -9.67 -8.30
N THR A 195 2.74 -10.18 -8.50
CA THR A 195 3.96 -9.42 -8.18
C THR A 195 4.25 -8.41 -9.28
N SER A 196 5.38 -7.71 -9.23
CA SER A 196 5.84 -6.86 -10.32
C SER A 196 6.10 -7.63 -11.62
N GLU A 197 6.34 -8.93 -11.57
CA GLU A 197 6.79 -9.75 -12.72
C GLU A 197 5.90 -10.95 -13.01
N LYS A 198 5.33 -11.57 -11.96
CA LYS A 198 4.69 -12.88 -12.03
C LYS A 198 3.26 -12.85 -11.53
N LEU A 199 2.40 -13.64 -12.18
CA LEU A 199 1.16 -14.14 -11.64
C LEU A 199 1.45 -15.43 -10.86
N ILE A 200 1.07 -15.47 -9.59
CA ILE A 200 1.22 -16.62 -8.70
C ILE A 200 -0.16 -17.05 -8.21
N ILE A 201 -0.49 -18.32 -8.44
CA ILE A 201 -1.68 -18.97 -7.90
C ILE A 201 -1.22 -20.06 -6.95
N SER A 202 -1.86 -20.13 -5.78
CA SER A 202 -1.54 -21.15 -4.79
C SER A 202 -2.78 -21.64 -4.07
N PHE A 203 -2.76 -22.92 -3.71
CA PHE A 203 -3.81 -23.53 -2.90
C PHE A 203 -3.28 -23.81 -1.50
N LYS A 204 -4.04 -23.40 -0.48
CA LYS A 204 -3.79 -23.73 0.93
C LYS A 204 -4.82 -24.73 1.44
N SER A 205 -4.38 -25.68 2.26
CA SER A 205 -5.27 -26.63 2.93
C SER A 205 -4.64 -27.15 4.21
N ILE A 206 -5.46 -27.75 5.09
CA ILE A 206 -5.03 -28.47 6.30
C ILE A 206 -4.25 -29.73 5.93
N LYS A 207 -4.65 -30.43 4.85
CA LYS A 207 -3.99 -31.66 4.44
C LYS A 207 -2.68 -31.35 3.72
N LYS A 208 -1.60 -32.06 4.05
CA LYS A 208 -0.36 -32.04 3.25
C LYS A 208 -0.57 -32.90 2.01
N ASN A 209 -0.17 -32.40 0.86
CA ASN A 209 -0.17 -33.16 -0.39
C ASN A 209 0.75 -34.38 -0.21
N THR A 210 0.27 -35.58 -0.55
CA THR A 210 0.98 -36.86 -0.36
C THR A 210 2.01 -37.16 -1.45
N THR A 211 2.11 -36.32 -2.49
CA THR A 211 3.09 -36.49 -3.56
C THR A 211 4.47 -35.99 -3.12
N LYS A 212 5.42 -36.93 -3.01
CA LYS A 212 6.86 -36.66 -2.96
C LYS A 212 7.30 -36.10 -4.31
N ASP A 213 7.09 -34.82 -4.53
CA ASP A 213 7.79 -34.09 -5.59
C ASP A 213 8.60 -32.97 -4.95
N ASN A 214 9.87 -32.90 -5.35
CA ASN A 214 10.94 -32.16 -4.69
C ASN A 214 10.49 -30.77 -4.22
N GLN A 215 10.53 -30.61 -2.89
CA GLN A 215 10.29 -29.36 -2.17
C GLN A 215 11.38 -28.32 -2.52
N ASN A 216 11.34 -27.78 -3.74
CA ASN A 216 11.94 -26.48 -3.97
C ASN A 216 11.04 -25.46 -3.27
N SER A 217 11.57 -24.99 -2.15
CA SER A 217 10.91 -24.14 -1.17
C SER A 217 10.32 -22.89 -1.80
N LEU A 218 9.03 -22.92 -2.08
CA LEU A 218 8.24 -21.71 -2.21
C LEU A 218 8.27 -20.95 -0.89
N LYS A 219 8.99 -19.83 -0.90
CA LYS A 219 8.78 -18.81 0.10
C LYS A 219 7.63 -17.93 -0.36
N PHE A 220 6.40 -18.29 0.00
CA PHE A 220 5.40 -17.24 0.15
C PHE A 220 5.99 -16.24 1.15
N ARG A 221 5.98 -14.94 0.82
CA ARG A 221 6.23 -13.92 1.83
C ARG A 221 5.03 -13.97 2.77
N GLN A 222 5.10 -14.89 3.73
CA GLN A 222 4.16 -15.00 4.81
C GLN A 222 4.08 -13.62 5.46
N SER A 223 2.89 -13.27 5.94
CA SER A 223 2.68 -12.14 6.84
C SER A 223 3.43 -12.44 8.14
N ASN A 224 4.74 -12.31 8.11
CA ASN A 224 5.54 -12.33 9.30
C ASN A 224 5.35 -10.97 9.97
N LYS A 225 5.41 -10.96 11.31
CA LYS A 225 5.83 -9.77 12.04
C LYS A 225 7.02 -9.13 11.31
N LEU A 226 7.28 -7.85 11.49
CA LEU A 226 8.42 -7.07 10.95
C LEU A 226 9.85 -7.61 11.30
N ASN A 227 10.01 -8.93 11.46
CA ASN A 227 11.21 -9.71 11.70
C ASN A 227 11.33 -10.87 10.68
N ASP A 228 11.06 -10.64 9.39
CA ASP A 228 11.35 -11.60 8.32
C ASP A 228 12.70 -11.33 7.63
N CYS A 229 13.06 -12.15 6.65
CA CYS A 229 14.33 -11.99 5.91
C CYS A 229 14.52 -10.60 5.29
N TYR A 230 13.47 -9.77 5.16
CA TYR A 230 13.53 -8.40 4.65
C TYR A 230 13.77 -7.35 5.75
N SER A 231 13.72 -7.75 7.01
CA SER A 231 14.04 -6.92 8.19
C SER A 231 15.41 -7.23 8.80
N CYS A 232 16.05 -8.34 8.41
CA CYS A 232 17.37 -8.74 8.92
C CYS A 232 18.54 -7.92 8.35
N GLY A 233 18.30 -7.16 7.27
CA GLY A 233 19.30 -6.28 6.68
C GLY A 233 20.55 -6.97 6.10
N ASN A 234 20.44 -8.23 5.65
CA ASN A 234 21.55 -8.97 5.08
C ASN A 234 21.34 -9.25 3.57
N TYR A 235 21.95 -8.41 2.73
CA TYR A 235 21.86 -8.43 1.26
C TYR A 235 22.93 -9.31 0.60
N SER A 236 23.91 -9.79 1.39
CA SER A 236 24.86 -10.84 1.00
C SER A 236 24.33 -12.23 1.32
N CYS A 237 23.09 -12.35 1.83
CA CYS A 237 22.41 -13.63 1.99
C CYS A 237 22.11 -14.25 0.61
N PRO A 238 22.62 -15.44 0.26
CA PRO A 238 22.37 -16.09 -1.02
C PRO A 238 20.88 -16.39 -1.29
N LYS A 239 20.03 -16.34 -0.26
CA LYS A 239 18.57 -16.51 -0.36
C LYS A 239 17.81 -15.21 -0.64
N HIS A 240 18.51 -14.08 -0.77
CA HIS A 240 17.94 -12.79 -1.14
C HIS A 240 18.10 -12.59 -2.64
N GLU A 241 17.02 -12.73 -3.41
CA GLU A 241 17.04 -12.49 -4.86
C GLU A 241 17.51 -11.06 -5.13
N LYS A 242 18.68 -10.92 -5.76
CA LYS A 242 19.08 -9.68 -6.43
C LYS A 242 18.19 -9.57 -7.66
N LYS A 243 17.17 -8.71 -7.60
CA LYS A 243 16.36 -8.41 -8.77
C LYS A 243 17.12 -7.43 -9.66
N ASP A 244 17.27 -7.80 -10.92
CA ASP A 244 17.57 -6.85 -11.99
C ASP A 244 16.37 -5.91 -12.09
N TYR A 245 16.52 -4.69 -11.58
CA TYR A 245 15.44 -3.72 -11.58
C TYR A 245 15.15 -3.31 -13.03
N ILE A 246 13.87 -3.37 -13.41
CA ILE A 246 13.37 -2.71 -14.62
C ILE A 246 13.87 -1.26 -14.60
N ASP A 247 14.48 -0.82 -15.70
CA ASP A 247 14.93 0.55 -15.82
C ASP A 247 13.74 1.52 -15.78
N ILE A 248 13.55 2.16 -14.63
CA ILE A 248 12.43 3.08 -14.37
C ILE A 248 12.56 4.33 -15.24
N GLU A 249 13.76 4.64 -15.74
CA GLU A 249 14.02 5.81 -16.59
C GLU A 249 13.24 5.77 -17.91
N THR A 250 12.79 4.61 -18.35
CA THR A 250 11.97 4.46 -19.57
C THR A 250 10.46 4.30 -19.29
N THR A 251 10.05 4.23 -18.03
CA THR A 251 8.65 3.91 -17.67
C THR A 251 7.82 5.14 -17.27
N LYS A 252 6.53 5.11 -17.62
CA LYS A 252 5.51 6.06 -17.16
C LYS A 252 5.17 5.81 -15.70
N THR A 253 5.33 6.84 -14.87
CA THR A 253 5.09 6.77 -13.42
C THR A 253 3.74 7.40 -13.08
N THR A 254 3.01 6.78 -12.16
CA THR A 254 1.84 7.42 -11.53
C THR A 254 2.09 7.75 -10.07
N PHE A 255 2.02 9.04 -9.75
CA PHE A 255 2.15 9.56 -8.40
C PHE A 255 0.76 9.63 -7.73
N ILE A 256 0.54 8.81 -6.71
CA ILE A 256 -0.68 8.81 -5.90
C ILE A 256 -0.38 9.52 -4.59
N LEU A 257 -0.67 10.82 -4.58
CA LEU A 257 -0.16 11.75 -3.59
C LEU A 257 -1.25 12.25 -2.66
N ASP A 258 -0.94 12.32 -1.37
CA ASP A 258 -1.80 12.91 -0.35
C ASP A 258 -1.22 14.23 0.16
N GLU A 259 -0.85 14.31 1.44
CA GLU A 259 -0.32 15.50 2.05
C GLU A 259 1.07 15.87 1.51
N LYS A 260 1.20 17.11 1.05
CA LYS A 260 2.45 17.67 0.57
C LYS A 260 3.42 17.96 1.71
N TRP A 261 4.61 17.36 1.62
CA TRP A 261 5.79 17.74 2.40
C TRP A 261 6.82 18.39 1.48
N PRO A 262 7.52 19.47 1.89
CA PRO A 262 8.55 20.11 1.07
C PRO A 262 9.64 19.16 0.58
N GLU A 263 10.01 18.17 1.40
CA GLU A 263 11.01 17.16 1.09
C GLU A 263 10.55 16.27 -0.09
N PHE A 264 9.31 15.78 -0.02
CA PHE A 264 8.72 14.98 -1.09
C PHE A 264 8.40 15.83 -2.33
N ASP A 265 7.96 17.08 -2.16
CA ASP A 265 7.67 17.98 -3.28
C ASP A 265 8.94 18.28 -4.10
N LYS A 266 10.08 18.48 -3.42
CA LYS A 266 11.39 18.57 -4.08
C LYS A 266 11.74 17.26 -4.79
N TYR A 267 11.71 16.14 -4.07
CA TYR A 267 12.04 14.82 -4.62
C TYR A 267 11.23 14.50 -5.88
N ILE A 268 9.92 14.67 -5.83
CA ILE A 268 9.02 14.39 -6.96
C ILE A 268 9.29 15.34 -8.11
N ASN A 269 9.44 16.64 -7.84
CA ASN A 269 9.73 17.62 -8.90
C ASN A 269 11.03 17.30 -9.64
N ASP A 270 12.04 16.80 -8.93
CA ASP A 270 13.35 16.49 -9.51
C ASP A 270 13.35 15.16 -10.29
N LYS A 271 12.44 14.23 -9.96
CA LYS A 271 12.34 12.90 -10.60
C LYS A 271 11.22 12.77 -11.64
N SER A 272 10.25 13.67 -11.62
CA SER A 272 9.09 13.60 -12.51
C SER A 272 9.43 13.90 -13.96
N LYS A 273 8.78 13.18 -14.88
CA LYS A 273 8.84 13.38 -16.32
C LYS A 273 7.54 13.99 -16.85
N LYS A 274 7.56 14.45 -18.10
CA LYS A 274 6.43 15.12 -18.75
C LYS A 274 5.19 14.22 -18.89
N ASP A 275 5.39 12.94 -19.17
CA ASP A 275 4.31 11.98 -19.42
C ASP A 275 3.79 11.27 -18.16
N ASP A 276 4.31 11.62 -16.99
CA ASP A 276 3.85 11.06 -15.73
C ASP A 276 2.42 11.52 -15.39
N PHE A 277 1.73 10.70 -14.60
CA PHE A 277 0.35 10.94 -14.19
C PHE A 277 0.25 11.17 -12.68
N TYR A 278 -0.64 12.06 -12.25
CA TYR A 278 -0.81 12.39 -10.84
C TYR A 278 -2.23 12.19 -10.38
N ILE A 279 -2.41 11.58 -9.22
CA ILE A 279 -3.70 11.43 -8.56
C ILE A 279 -3.60 12.10 -7.19
N VAL A 280 -4.47 13.08 -6.96
CA VAL A 280 -4.53 13.83 -5.70
C VAL A 280 -5.97 13.92 -5.18
N PRO A 281 -6.20 13.94 -3.84
CA PRO A 281 -7.53 14.11 -3.27
C PRO A 281 -8.22 15.39 -3.73
N LEU A 282 -7.52 16.53 -3.67
CA LEU A 282 -8.04 17.84 -4.04
C LEU A 282 -6.97 18.64 -4.79
N LYS A 283 -7.42 19.64 -5.57
CA LYS A 283 -6.59 20.69 -6.15
C LYS A 283 -7.04 22.04 -5.62
N LYS A 284 -6.09 22.96 -5.47
CA LYS A 284 -6.39 24.35 -5.10
C LYS A 284 -7.22 25.00 -6.21
N ASN A 285 -8.30 25.66 -5.83
CA ASN A 285 -9.15 26.44 -6.73
C ASN A 285 -9.84 27.58 -5.95
N LEU A 286 -10.77 28.30 -6.56
CA LEU A 286 -11.47 29.43 -5.93
C LEU A 286 -12.21 29.02 -4.63
N LEU A 287 -12.78 27.81 -4.60
CA LEU A 287 -13.52 27.28 -3.44
C LEU A 287 -12.60 26.55 -2.43
N ILE A 288 -11.50 25.97 -2.90
CA ILE A 288 -10.56 25.17 -2.12
C ILE A 288 -9.25 25.94 -1.96
N LYS A 289 -9.12 26.63 -0.82
CA LYS A 289 -7.94 27.46 -0.51
C LYS A 289 -6.76 26.70 0.14
N THR A 290 -6.88 25.39 0.38
CA THR A 290 -5.82 24.63 1.08
C THR A 290 -4.59 24.38 0.20
N ASN A 291 -3.40 24.58 0.78
CA ASN A 291 -2.12 24.24 0.13
C ASN A 291 -1.67 22.80 0.38
N ARG A 292 -2.47 22.01 1.11
CA ARG A 292 -2.14 20.63 1.53
C ARG A 292 -1.81 19.70 0.36
N TYR A 293 -2.39 19.94 -0.81
CA TYR A 293 -2.25 19.11 -2.01
C TYR A 293 -1.59 19.86 -3.17
N SER A 294 -0.99 21.01 -2.92
CA SER A 294 -0.45 21.89 -3.97
C SER A 294 0.98 21.52 -4.34
N TRP A 295 1.17 20.37 -4.99
CA TRP A 295 2.46 19.87 -5.47
C TRP A 295 2.95 20.67 -6.69
N LYS A 296 4.24 21.01 -6.75
CA LYS A 296 4.82 21.82 -7.86
C LYS A 296 4.69 21.13 -9.22
N SER A 297 4.85 19.81 -9.24
CA SER A 297 4.82 19.01 -10.45
C SER A 297 3.42 18.91 -11.10
N LEU A 298 2.34 19.17 -10.35
CA LEU A 298 0.97 19.10 -10.89
C LEU A 298 0.70 20.08 -12.03
N ASN A 299 1.45 21.19 -12.09
CA ASN A 299 1.29 22.21 -13.12
C ASN A 299 1.96 21.83 -14.45
N LYS A 300 2.76 20.77 -14.47
CA LYS A 300 3.60 20.37 -15.60
C LYS A 300 3.02 19.20 -16.41
N THR A 301 2.01 18.52 -15.88
CA THR A 301 1.64 17.16 -16.31
C THR A 301 0.15 16.84 -16.16
N SER A 302 -0.24 15.71 -16.75
CA SER A 302 -1.59 15.15 -16.64
C SER A 302 -1.92 14.73 -15.19
N SER A 303 -3.09 15.16 -14.69
CA SER A 303 -3.43 14.93 -13.28
C SER A 303 -4.93 14.85 -12.99
N LYS A 304 -5.33 13.91 -12.13
CA LYS A 304 -6.70 13.68 -11.67
C LYS A 304 -6.88 14.12 -10.22
N ALA A 305 -7.86 15.00 -9.99
CA ALA A 305 -8.35 15.34 -8.66
C ALA A 305 -9.56 14.47 -8.30
N LEU A 306 -9.58 13.89 -7.10
CA LEU A 306 -10.71 13.11 -6.57
C LEU A 306 -11.71 14.01 -5.82
N PHE A 307 -12.13 15.11 -6.46
CA PHE A 307 -12.81 16.26 -5.82
C PHE A 307 -13.89 15.88 -4.80
N PHE A 308 -14.89 15.09 -5.20
CA PHE A 308 -15.97 14.67 -4.30
C PHE A 308 -15.46 13.85 -3.12
N SER A 309 -14.52 12.93 -3.36
CA SER A 309 -13.96 12.10 -2.30
C SER A 309 -13.09 12.90 -1.33
N GLY A 310 -12.29 13.83 -1.87
CA GLY A 310 -11.45 14.73 -1.09
C GLY A 310 -12.26 15.68 -0.22
N ILE A 311 -13.34 16.28 -0.75
CA ILE A 311 -14.23 17.17 0.02
C ILE A 311 -14.96 16.38 1.09
N TYR A 312 -15.51 15.22 0.74
CA TYR A 312 -16.17 14.35 1.71
C TYR A 312 -15.24 14.01 2.87
N ARG A 313 -13.99 13.58 2.59
CA ARG A 313 -12.99 13.32 3.62
C ARG A 313 -12.70 14.57 4.47
N ALA A 314 -12.51 15.72 3.84
CA ALA A 314 -12.20 16.97 4.54
C ALA A 314 -13.34 17.42 5.48
N LEU A 315 -14.59 17.38 5.01
CA LEU A 315 -15.77 17.73 5.80
C LEU A 315 -15.99 16.75 6.95
N ARG A 316 -15.91 15.44 6.67
CA ARG A 316 -16.08 14.40 7.70
C ARG A 316 -15.06 14.55 8.82
N LEU A 317 -13.77 14.72 8.50
CA LEU A 317 -12.73 14.93 9.52
C LEU A 317 -12.95 16.23 10.30
N ARG A 318 -13.39 17.31 9.65
CA ARG A 318 -13.65 18.60 10.31
C ARG A 318 -14.81 18.50 11.31
N LEU A 319 -15.93 17.89 10.92
CA LEU A 319 -17.10 17.72 11.77
C LEU A 319 -16.82 16.75 12.93
N PHE A 320 -16.08 15.67 12.69
CA PHE A 320 -15.80 14.66 13.72
C PHE A 320 -14.76 15.11 14.73
N SER A 321 -13.82 15.99 14.36
CA SER A 321 -12.79 16.53 15.27
C SER A 321 -13.38 17.37 16.43
N SER A 322 -14.64 17.80 16.32
CA SER A 322 -15.33 18.58 17.35
C SER A 322 -15.90 17.72 18.49
N ASN A 323 -16.13 16.43 18.28
CA ASN A 323 -16.68 15.49 19.27
C ASN A 323 -15.57 14.51 19.63
N LYS A 324 -15.31 14.24 20.92
CA LYS A 324 -14.18 13.46 21.52
C LYS A 324 -14.03 11.98 21.06
N ASN A 325 -14.18 11.71 19.77
CA ASN A 325 -14.20 10.41 19.14
C ASN A 325 -12.82 10.06 18.56
N ASN A 326 -12.58 8.78 18.31
CA ASN A 326 -11.35 8.28 17.70
C ASN A 326 -11.20 8.76 16.24
N VAL A 327 -10.54 9.90 16.04
CA VAL A 327 -10.29 10.50 14.71
C VAL A 327 -9.42 9.61 13.84
N PHE A 328 -8.55 8.77 14.44
CA PHE A 328 -7.66 7.90 13.69
C PHE A 328 -8.43 6.79 12.96
N GLU A 329 -9.37 6.12 13.62
CA GLU A 329 -10.19 5.09 12.97
C GLU A 329 -11.00 5.68 11.80
N LEU A 330 -11.57 6.87 11.98
CA LEU A 330 -12.27 7.58 10.90
C LEU A 330 -11.31 7.90 9.74
N SER A 331 -10.08 8.32 10.02
CA SER A 331 -9.08 8.61 8.99
C SER A 331 -8.77 7.38 8.15
N LEU A 332 -8.62 6.19 8.75
CA LEU A 332 -8.40 4.94 8.04
C LEU A 332 -9.56 4.60 7.08
N LYS A 333 -10.81 4.78 7.54
CA LYS A 333 -12.00 4.56 6.69
C LYS A 333 -12.03 5.52 5.50
N LEU A 334 -11.68 6.78 5.71
CA LEU A 334 -11.68 7.79 4.65
C LEU A 334 -10.49 7.63 3.68
N ASP A 335 -9.34 7.21 4.17
CA ASP A 335 -8.17 6.91 3.34
C ASP A 335 -8.41 5.67 2.48
N ARG A 336 -9.13 4.66 3.00
CA ARG A 336 -9.64 3.54 2.18
C ARG A 336 -10.52 4.02 1.05
N TYR A 337 -11.47 4.92 1.35
CA TYR A 337 -12.37 5.48 0.34
C TYR A 337 -11.61 6.26 -0.76
N ILE A 338 -10.64 7.09 -0.37
CA ILE A 338 -9.76 7.79 -1.32
C ILE A 338 -8.99 6.78 -2.19
N SER A 339 -8.41 5.75 -1.59
CA SER A 339 -7.58 4.77 -2.27
C SER A 339 -8.36 3.94 -3.30
N ILE A 340 -9.59 3.52 -2.96
CA ILE A 340 -10.48 2.78 -3.88
C ILE A 340 -10.89 3.65 -5.08
N ASN A 341 -11.05 4.96 -4.89
CA ASN A 341 -11.35 5.86 -6.01
C ASN A 341 -10.10 6.26 -6.79
N ALA A 342 -8.95 6.36 -6.13
CA ALA A 342 -7.66 6.56 -6.79
C ALA A 342 -7.32 5.39 -7.72
N SER A 343 -7.54 4.14 -7.28
CA SER A 343 -7.19 2.95 -8.05
C SER A 343 -7.86 2.90 -9.43
N LYS A 344 -9.11 3.39 -9.53
CA LYS A 344 -9.89 3.46 -10.78
C LYS A 344 -9.34 4.45 -11.80
N HIS A 345 -8.44 5.34 -11.38
CA HIS A 345 -7.86 6.39 -12.22
C HIS A 345 -6.38 6.17 -12.51
N ILE A 346 -5.80 5.05 -12.08
CA ILE A 346 -4.43 4.68 -12.46
C ILE A 346 -4.45 4.29 -13.95
N PRO A 347 -3.67 4.96 -14.82
CA PRO A 347 -3.56 4.55 -16.21
C PRO A 347 -3.06 3.11 -16.33
N ILE A 348 -3.60 2.36 -17.30
CA ILE A 348 -3.28 0.93 -17.43
C ILE A 348 -1.81 0.71 -17.75
N GLU A 349 -1.23 1.62 -18.53
CA GLU A 349 0.16 1.61 -18.98
C GLU A 349 1.18 1.96 -17.89
N SER A 350 0.74 2.40 -16.72
CA SER A 350 1.62 2.76 -15.60
C SER A 350 2.31 1.51 -15.04
N LYS A 351 3.62 1.39 -15.27
CA LYS A 351 4.48 0.30 -14.76
C LYS A 351 5.01 0.58 -13.35
N HIS A 352 5.14 1.86 -13.00
CA HIS A 352 5.68 2.30 -11.72
C HIS A 352 4.72 3.26 -11.01
N LEU A 353 4.61 3.11 -9.69
CA LEU A 353 3.80 3.99 -8.83
C LEU A 353 4.66 4.61 -7.73
N VAL A 354 4.34 5.85 -7.34
CA VAL A 354 4.87 6.46 -6.11
C VAL A 354 3.69 6.81 -5.22
N VAL A 355 3.64 6.23 -4.03
CA VAL A 355 2.42 6.19 -3.20
C VAL A 355 2.65 6.83 -1.84
N SER A 356 1.71 7.68 -1.41
CA SER A 356 1.67 8.19 -0.03
C SER A 356 1.31 7.08 0.96
N GLN A 357 2.10 6.92 2.02
CA GLN A 357 2.03 5.79 2.95
C GLN A 357 0.62 5.49 3.48
N ASN A 358 -0.19 6.50 3.80
CA ASN A 358 -1.52 6.29 4.38
C ASN A 358 -2.52 5.62 3.41
N LEU A 359 -2.31 5.75 2.10
CA LEU A 359 -3.15 5.13 1.07
C LEU A 359 -2.70 3.70 0.72
N LEU A 360 -1.45 3.36 1.07
CA LEU A 360 -0.78 2.12 0.66
C LEU A 360 -1.55 0.83 1.03
N PRO A 361 -2.04 0.64 2.27
CA PRO A 361 -2.69 -0.62 2.66
C PRO A 361 -3.95 -0.90 1.82
N PHE A 362 -4.67 0.14 1.46
CA PHE A 362 -5.95 0.06 0.74
C PHE A 362 -5.76 -0.03 -0.77
N LEU A 363 -4.70 0.58 -1.31
CA LEU A 363 -4.27 0.34 -2.69
C LEU A 363 -3.82 -1.11 -2.87
N TYR A 364 -3.09 -1.66 -1.90
CA TYR A 364 -2.74 -3.08 -1.87
C TYR A 364 -3.99 -3.96 -1.81
N GLU A 365 -4.91 -3.68 -0.88
CA GLU A 365 -6.18 -4.41 -0.72
C GLU A 365 -7.03 -4.39 -2.00
N SER A 366 -7.05 -3.28 -2.73
CA SER A 366 -7.77 -3.18 -4.01
C SER A 366 -7.15 -3.99 -5.16
N GLY A 367 -5.94 -4.53 -4.95
CA GLY A 367 -5.15 -5.20 -5.97
C GLY A 367 -4.41 -4.24 -6.93
N ALA A 368 -4.61 -2.92 -6.83
CA ALA A 368 -4.12 -1.91 -7.77
C ALA A 368 -2.59 -1.90 -7.97
N LEU A 369 -1.85 -2.39 -6.98
CA LEU A 369 -0.38 -2.46 -7.02
C LEU A 369 0.14 -3.68 -7.82
N GLY A 370 -0.69 -4.72 -8.00
CA GLY A 370 -0.24 -5.96 -8.62
C GLY A 370 0.17 -5.76 -10.09
N GLY A 371 1.27 -6.36 -10.53
CA GLY A 371 1.82 -6.12 -11.86
C GLY A 371 2.44 -4.73 -12.04
N ARG A 372 2.77 -4.02 -10.94
CA ARG A 372 3.46 -2.73 -10.95
C ARG A 372 4.57 -2.74 -9.92
N THR A 373 5.64 -2.01 -10.19
CA THR A 373 6.61 -1.66 -9.13
C THR A 373 6.11 -0.42 -8.41
N TYR A 374 6.51 -0.23 -7.14
CA TYR A 374 6.14 1.00 -6.45
C TYR A 374 7.11 1.40 -5.34
N ASP A 375 7.20 2.70 -5.13
CA ASP A 375 7.91 3.35 -4.03
C ASP A 375 6.91 4.01 -3.08
N VAL A 376 7.31 4.18 -1.82
CA VAL A 376 6.45 4.69 -0.76
C VAL A 376 7.04 5.96 -0.14
N LEU A 377 6.28 7.04 -0.15
CA LEU A 377 6.57 8.26 0.61
C LEU A 377 6.16 8.01 2.07
N MET A 378 7.12 7.63 2.91
CA MET A 378 6.87 7.27 4.31
C MET A 378 7.01 8.48 5.24
N THR A 379 5.93 8.75 5.97
CA THR A 379 5.79 9.87 6.92
C THR A 379 5.77 9.43 8.37
N ARG A 380 5.51 8.14 8.64
CA ARG A 380 5.43 7.58 9.99
C ARG A 380 5.98 6.16 10.04
N LEU A 381 6.24 5.66 11.24
CA LEU A 381 6.51 4.25 11.44
C LEU A 381 5.37 3.36 10.91
N PRO A 382 5.68 2.12 10.46
CA PRO A 382 4.66 1.10 10.24
C PRO A 382 3.72 0.98 11.45
N ILE A 383 2.42 0.76 11.21
CA ILE A 383 1.40 0.73 12.24
C ILE A 383 1.74 -0.30 13.34
N GLU A 384 2.30 -1.44 12.98
CA GLU A 384 2.73 -2.47 13.94
C GLU A 384 3.75 -1.93 14.94
N LEU A 385 4.82 -1.29 14.45
CA LEU A 385 5.88 -0.74 15.29
C LEU A 385 5.37 0.46 16.10
N LEU A 386 4.54 1.28 15.49
CA LEU A 386 3.88 2.39 16.14
C LEU A 386 3.01 1.91 17.32
N HIS A 387 2.19 0.88 17.13
CA HIS A 387 1.42 0.27 18.22
C HIS A 387 2.32 -0.31 19.30
N LYS A 388 3.42 -0.99 18.93
CA LYS A 388 4.37 -1.53 19.90
C LYS A 388 4.94 -0.42 20.80
N LYS A 389 5.36 0.72 20.22
CA LYS A 389 5.85 1.88 20.97
C LYS A 389 4.78 2.48 21.88
N LEU A 390 3.58 2.70 21.35
CA LEU A 390 2.48 3.27 22.12
C LEU A 390 2.03 2.36 23.26
N ASN A 391 2.04 1.04 23.08
CA ASN A 391 1.75 0.08 24.13
C ASN A 391 2.81 0.12 25.23
N ALA A 392 4.10 0.17 24.88
CA ALA A 392 5.18 0.30 25.85
C ALA A 392 5.07 1.61 26.66
N ALA A 393 4.74 2.73 26.01
CA ALA A 393 4.48 4.00 26.68
C ALA A 393 3.22 3.95 27.57
N PHE A 394 2.16 3.27 27.12
CA PHE A 394 0.93 3.12 27.90
C PHE A 394 1.14 2.30 29.17
N LEU A 395 2.00 1.26 29.15
CA LEU A 395 2.35 0.51 30.36
C LEU A 395 2.99 1.39 31.44
N LYS A 396 3.72 2.45 31.06
CA LYS A 396 4.30 3.43 31.98
C LYS A 396 3.28 4.46 32.47
N HIS A 397 2.25 4.74 31.67
CA HIS A 397 1.22 5.73 31.97
C HIS A 397 -0.19 5.18 31.68
N PRO A 398 -0.70 4.20 32.48
CA PRO A 398 -1.96 3.51 32.19
C PRO A 398 -3.19 4.43 32.20
N ASN A 399 -3.10 5.56 32.89
CA ASN A 399 -4.17 6.55 32.99
C ASN A 399 -4.25 7.49 31.78
N SER A 400 -3.34 7.37 30.81
CA SER A 400 -3.31 8.26 29.64
C SER A 400 -4.43 7.94 28.66
N LYS A 401 -5.24 8.96 28.35
CA LYS A 401 -6.32 8.83 27.35
C LYS A 401 -5.79 8.84 25.92
N THR A 402 -4.64 9.47 25.69
CA THR A 402 -4.13 9.76 24.33
C THR A 402 -3.03 8.80 23.86
N LEU A 403 -2.57 7.88 24.72
CA LEU A 403 -1.65 6.81 24.33
C LEU A 403 -2.36 5.60 23.70
N ASN A 404 -3.66 5.44 23.97
CA ASN A 404 -4.48 4.36 23.45
C ASN A 404 -5.45 4.77 22.32
N ASP A 405 -5.48 6.05 21.93
CA ASP A 405 -6.39 6.57 20.90
C ASP A 405 -6.02 6.14 19.46
N TYR A 406 -4.75 5.81 19.23
CA TYR A 406 -4.22 5.47 17.91
C TYR A 406 -4.10 3.95 17.74
N ARG A 407 -5.21 3.29 17.37
CA ARG A 407 -5.26 1.84 17.15
C ARG A 407 -5.95 1.48 15.84
N ALA A 408 -5.24 0.75 14.99
CA ALA A 408 -5.76 0.18 13.75
C ALA A 408 -6.15 -1.31 13.93
N PRO A 409 -7.16 -1.80 13.20
CA PRO A 409 -7.46 -3.23 13.11
C PRO A 409 -6.29 -4.06 12.56
N ASN A 410 -6.13 -5.30 13.04
CA ASN A 410 -5.04 -6.21 12.64
C ASN A 410 -4.97 -6.46 11.12
N HIS A 411 -6.11 -6.48 10.42
CA HIS A 411 -6.11 -6.67 8.97
C HIS A 411 -5.41 -5.52 8.23
N ILE A 412 -5.57 -4.27 8.69
CA ILE A 412 -4.90 -3.09 8.09
C ILE A 412 -3.39 -3.16 8.34
N ILE A 413 -2.99 -3.60 9.53
CA ILE A 413 -1.58 -3.82 9.87
C ILE A 413 -0.96 -4.85 8.92
N SER A 414 -1.64 -5.99 8.71
CA SER A 414 -1.17 -7.02 7.77
C SER A 414 -1.07 -6.51 6.33
N LEU A 415 -2.05 -5.72 5.87
CA LEU A 415 -2.03 -5.10 4.55
C LEU A 415 -0.86 -4.13 4.39
N GLU A 416 -0.64 -3.25 5.38
CA GLU A 416 0.47 -2.30 5.34
C GLU A 416 1.82 -3.03 5.32
N ASN A 417 2.00 -4.03 6.18
CA ASN A 417 3.24 -4.80 6.25
C ASN A 417 3.52 -5.51 4.91
N LYS A 418 2.53 -6.20 4.34
CA LYS A 418 2.68 -6.86 3.02
C LYS A 418 3.07 -5.85 1.95
N ALA A 419 2.38 -4.72 1.89
CA ALA A 419 2.65 -3.68 0.91
C ALA A 419 4.03 -3.03 1.10
N LEU A 420 4.44 -2.73 2.34
CA LEU A 420 5.76 -2.19 2.63
C LEU A 420 6.86 -3.21 2.31
N THR A 421 6.66 -4.49 2.56
CA THR A 421 7.62 -5.55 2.22
C THR A 421 7.83 -5.65 0.71
N GLN A 422 6.76 -5.50 -0.08
CA GLN A 422 6.82 -5.52 -1.55
C GLN A 422 7.27 -4.20 -2.19
N ALA A 423 7.23 -3.08 -1.45
CA ALA A 423 7.73 -1.80 -1.93
C ALA A 423 9.21 -1.91 -2.33
N ARG A 424 9.53 -1.37 -3.51
CA ARG A 424 10.88 -1.30 -4.05
C ARG A 424 11.75 -0.34 -3.24
N LYS A 425 11.23 0.86 -2.98
CA LYS A 425 11.94 1.90 -2.23
C LYS A 425 11.06 2.59 -1.19
N ILE A 426 11.67 3.00 -0.10
CA ILE A 426 11.08 3.82 0.96
C ILE A 426 11.71 5.20 0.90
N ILE A 427 10.93 6.25 0.67
CA ILE A 427 11.43 7.62 0.56
C ILE A 427 11.03 8.36 1.82
N THR A 428 12.00 8.87 2.58
CA THR A 428 11.71 9.55 3.84
C THR A 428 12.82 10.48 4.32
N PRO A 429 12.49 11.64 4.90
CA PRO A 429 13.43 12.44 5.67
C PRO A 429 13.59 11.98 7.12
N HIS A 430 12.74 11.07 7.61
CA HIS A 430 12.72 10.65 9.02
C HIS A 430 13.84 9.66 9.37
N ASN A 431 14.66 9.96 10.38
CA ASN A 431 15.85 9.15 10.70
C ASN A 431 15.49 7.71 11.08
N GLU A 432 14.58 7.53 12.04
CA GLU A 432 14.17 6.20 12.49
C GLU A 432 13.61 5.32 11.35
N ILE A 433 12.76 5.87 10.47
CA ILE A 433 12.25 5.13 9.31
C ILE A 433 13.41 4.71 8.40
N GLY A 434 14.39 5.59 8.21
CA GLY A 434 15.59 5.27 7.44
C GLY A 434 16.39 4.10 8.01
N GLU A 435 16.55 4.03 9.33
CA GLU A 435 17.24 2.91 9.99
C GLU A 435 16.47 1.58 9.83
N ILE A 436 15.14 1.61 9.96
CA ILE A 436 14.28 0.42 9.79
C ILE A 436 14.38 -0.13 8.36
N PHE A 437 14.45 0.73 7.36
CA PHE A 437 14.48 0.36 5.94
C PHE A 437 15.85 0.60 5.29
N LYS A 438 16.94 0.46 6.06
CA LYS A 438 18.29 0.95 5.72
C LYS A 438 18.85 0.55 4.35
N HIS A 439 18.34 -0.50 3.71
CA HIS A 439 18.79 -0.90 2.36
C HIS A 439 17.71 -0.96 1.29
N LYS A 440 16.62 -0.24 1.52
CA LYS A 440 15.78 0.23 0.43
C LYS A 440 15.30 1.67 0.66
N VAL A 441 15.96 2.42 1.53
CA VAL A 441 15.61 3.80 1.81
C VAL A 441 16.28 4.75 0.82
N GLU A 442 15.52 5.68 0.26
CA GLU A 442 16.05 6.93 -0.25
C GLU A 442 15.97 7.96 0.87
N LYS A 443 17.12 8.22 1.49
CA LYS A 443 17.18 9.15 2.61
C LYS A 443 17.12 10.58 2.08
N LEU A 444 16.07 11.31 2.44
CA LEU A 444 15.95 12.74 2.16
C LEU A 444 16.49 13.55 3.33
N ASN A 445 16.87 14.80 3.05
CA ASN A 445 17.16 15.79 4.08
C ASN A 445 15.88 16.49 4.51
N TRP A 446 15.74 16.75 5.80
CA TRP A 446 14.67 17.61 6.32
C TRP A 446 14.77 19.01 5.70
N TYR A 447 13.62 19.60 5.38
CA TYR A 447 13.54 20.99 4.96
C TYR A 447 13.54 21.90 6.19
N TYR A 448 14.57 22.74 6.29
CA TYR A 448 14.67 23.81 7.28
C TYR A 448 14.11 25.12 6.68
N PRO A 449 13.16 25.79 7.36
CA PRO A 449 12.67 27.09 6.89
C PRO A 449 13.79 28.12 6.87
N LYS A 450 13.85 28.95 5.82
CA LYS A 450 14.83 30.04 5.72
C LYS A 450 14.40 31.22 6.59
N ASN A 451 15.02 31.40 7.75
CA ASN A 451 14.77 32.53 8.64
C ASN A 451 16.09 33.20 9.04
N LYS A 452 16.01 34.46 9.50
CA LYS A 452 17.13 35.09 10.20
C LYS A 452 17.34 34.36 11.53
N LYS A 453 18.61 34.02 11.84
CA LYS A 453 18.98 33.44 13.13
C LYS A 453 18.69 34.44 14.25
N ILE A 454 18.38 33.92 15.43
CA ILE A 454 18.17 34.74 16.62
C ILE A 454 19.54 34.91 17.31
N ASP A 455 19.97 36.15 17.47
CA ASP A 455 21.29 36.48 18.03
C ASP A 455 21.30 36.44 19.57
N LYS A 456 20.16 36.72 20.23
CA LYS A 456 19.99 36.64 21.68
C LYS A 456 18.94 35.60 22.04
N SER A 457 19.35 34.59 22.81
CA SER A 457 18.47 33.55 23.30
C SER A 457 17.38 34.14 24.20
N GLY A 458 16.13 33.73 24.02
CA GLY A 458 15.08 34.01 24.98
C GLY A 458 15.27 33.23 26.28
N THR A 459 14.36 33.39 27.24
CA THR A 459 14.44 32.71 28.54
C THR A 459 13.42 31.59 28.71
N LYS A 460 12.42 31.51 27.82
CA LYS A 460 11.29 30.59 27.96
C LYS A 460 11.62 29.19 27.43
N ILE A 461 10.98 28.19 28.03
CA ILE A 461 11.09 26.79 27.63
C ILE A 461 9.83 26.40 26.87
N LEU A 462 10.00 25.97 25.62
CA LEU A 462 8.89 25.57 24.75
C LEU A 462 8.72 24.05 24.71
N PHE A 463 7.51 23.58 25.00
CA PHE A 463 6.99 22.28 24.59
C PHE A 463 6.14 22.44 23.32
N PRO A 464 6.65 22.06 22.14
CA PRO A 464 6.07 22.45 20.85
C PRO A 464 4.95 21.51 20.37
N ALA A 465 4.09 21.00 21.26
CA ALA A 465 2.94 20.19 20.88
C ALA A 465 1.77 20.26 21.87
N SER A 466 0.61 19.79 21.38
CA SER A 466 -0.56 19.59 22.24
C SER A 466 -0.21 18.63 23.38
N SER A 467 -0.79 18.85 24.55
CA SER A 467 -0.52 18.08 25.77
C SER A 467 -1.13 16.68 25.63
N ILE A 468 -0.38 15.78 25.01
CA ILE A 468 -0.77 14.39 24.72
C ILE A 468 0.38 13.45 25.11
N GLY A 469 0.05 12.33 25.73
CA GLY A 469 0.96 11.29 26.22
C GLY A 469 2.01 10.85 25.19
N ARG A 470 1.61 10.62 23.93
CA ARG A 470 2.54 10.19 22.86
C ARG A 470 3.63 11.21 22.51
N LYS A 471 3.48 12.47 22.93
CA LYS A 471 4.50 13.54 22.77
C LYS A 471 5.39 13.71 24.01
N GLY A 472 5.30 12.81 24.99
CA GLY A 472 6.17 12.83 26.16
C GLY A 472 5.72 13.76 27.29
N VAL A 473 4.43 14.14 27.30
CA VAL A 473 3.91 15.17 28.21
C VAL A 473 4.09 14.82 29.70
N TYR A 474 4.08 13.54 30.06
CA TYR A 474 4.32 13.07 31.44
C TYR A 474 5.75 13.32 31.90
N SER A 475 6.75 13.05 31.04
CA SER A 475 8.15 13.33 31.32
C SER A 475 8.39 14.83 31.48
N ILE A 476 7.74 15.65 30.65
CA ILE A 476 7.78 17.11 30.76
C ILE A 476 7.14 17.60 32.06
N LYS A 477 5.96 17.08 32.42
CA LYS A 477 5.29 17.42 33.68
C LYS A 477 6.23 17.17 34.87
N LYS A 478 6.80 15.96 34.93
CA LYS A 478 7.76 15.60 35.97
C LYS A 478 8.99 16.51 35.98
N LEU A 479 9.56 16.80 34.81
CA LEU A 479 10.70 17.71 34.65
C LEU A 479 10.42 19.10 35.22
N CYS A 480 9.24 19.67 34.92
CA CYS A 480 8.87 20.98 35.42
C CYS A 480 8.71 21.00 36.95
N GLN A 481 8.17 19.94 37.54
CA GLN A 481 8.06 19.80 39.00
C GLN A 481 9.44 19.68 39.67
N ASP A 482 10.29 18.81 39.13
CA ASP A 482 11.63 18.52 39.65
C ASP A 482 12.58 19.73 39.61
N LEU A 483 12.40 20.63 38.63
CA LEU A 483 13.30 21.77 38.37
C LEU A 483 12.62 23.14 38.56
N ASN A 484 11.38 23.16 39.06
CA ASN A 484 10.54 24.35 39.22
C ASN A 484 10.52 25.24 37.94
N LEU A 485 10.17 24.63 36.81
CA LEU A 485 10.20 25.30 35.50
C LEU A 485 8.81 25.82 35.10
N ARG A 486 8.77 27.06 34.60
CA ARG A 486 7.65 27.58 33.82
C ARG A 486 7.72 27.05 32.38
N LEU A 487 6.58 26.59 31.86
CA LEU A 487 6.51 25.95 30.54
C LEU A 487 5.60 26.70 29.57
N THR A 488 6.12 27.01 28.39
CA THR A 488 5.35 27.54 27.25
C THR A 488 4.90 26.36 26.38
N ILE A 489 3.59 26.23 26.12
CA ILE A 489 3.01 25.08 25.42
C ILE A 489 2.40 25.50 24.08
N SER A 490 2.71 24.78 23.00
CA SER A 490 2.08 24.98 21.70
C SER A 490 0.94 23.97 21.47
N GLY A 491 -0.33 24.41 21.50
CA GLY A 491 -1.47 23.58 21.12
C GLY A 491 -2.48 23.32 22.24
N LYS A 492 -3.33 22.31 22.07
CA LYS A 492 -4.47 22.07 22.98
C LYS A 492 -4.07 21.21 24.19
N LYS A 493 -4.66 21.50 25.35
CA LYS A 493 -4.53 20.70 26.60
C LYS A 493 -5.48 19.49 26.54
N ASN A 494 -5.01 18.39 25.94
CA ASN A 494 -5.86 17.26 25.52
C ASN A 494 -5.80 16.01 26.42
N GLU A 495 -4.90 15.94 27.40
CA GLU A 495 -4.77 14.77 28.29
C GLU A 495 -5.92 14.73 29.31
N THR A 496 -5.91 15.65 30.28
CA THR A 496 -7.04 15.96 31.17
C THR A 496 -7.09 17.48 31.37
N LYS A 497 -8.23 18.02 31.84
CA LYS A 497 -8.40 19.48 32.01
C LYS A 497 -7.42 20.04 33.04
N ASP A 498 -7.22 19.27 34.10
CA ASP A 498 -6.41 19.52 35.31
C ASP A 498 -4.95 19.05 35.16
N PHE A 499 -4.55 18.57 33.99
CA PHE A 499 -3.25 17.91 33.82
C PHE A 499 -2.06 18.79 34.24
N TRP A 500 -2.17 20.10 34.05
CA TRP A 500 -1.09 21.06 34.31
C TRP A 500 -1.25 21.86 35.61
N ASP A 501 -2.27 21.62 36.42
CA ASP A 501 -2.63 22.51 37.55
C ASP A 501 -1.53 22.62 38.61
N SER A 502 -0.60 21.66 38.64
CA SER A 502 0.55 21.65 39.55
C SER A 502 1.79 22.40 39.03
N ILE A 503 1.74 23.02 37.85
CA ILE A 503 2.88 23.68 37.19
C ILE A 503 2.43 24.99 36.53
N GLU A 504 3.28 26.01 36.56
CA GLU A 504 3.04 27.24 35.82
C GLU A 504 3.19 27.02 34.30
N THR A 505 2.09 27.22 33.57
CA THR A 505 2.06 27.05 32.10
C THR A 505 1.51 28.28 31.40
N GLU A 506 2.05 28.59 30.23
CA GLU A 506 1.55 29.64 29.35
C GLU A 506 1.34 29.13 27.92
N ILE A 507 0.50 29.81 27.15
CA ILE A 507 0.22 29.48 25.75
C ILE A 507 1.29 30.13 24.87
N PHE A 508 1.88 29.34 23.97
CA PHE A 508 2.83 29.87 23.00
C PHE A 508 2.18 30.90 22.08
N SER A 509 2.71 32.14 22.09
CA SER A 509 2.25 33.26 21.26
C SER A 509 2.54 33.07 19.76
N GLY A 510 3.46 32.16 19.42
CA GLY A 510 4.00 32.00 18.06
C GLY A 510 5.34 32.71 17.87
N ASP A 511 5.77 33.54 18.83
CA ASP A 511 7.04 34.24 18.77
C ASP A 511 8.18 33.37 19.32
N PHE A 512 9.10 32.97 18.43
CA PHE A 512 10.27 32.17 18.80
C PHE A 512 11.39 33.01 19.44
N ASN A 513 11.33 34.35 19.37
CA ASN A 513 12.37 35.22 19.96
C ASN A 513 12.43 35.12 21.50
N GLU A 514 11.30 34.80 22.14
CA GLU A 514 11.23 34.65 23.60
C GLU A 514 11.71 33.27 24.08
N ILE A 515 11.96 32.33 23.16
CA ILE A 515 12.28 30.94 23.47
C ILE A 515 13.78 30.75 23.56
N GLY A 516 14.24 30.26 24.71
CA GLY A 516 15.64 29.88 24.92
C GLY A 516 15.93 28.40 24.73
N LEU A 517 14.92 27.54 24.91
CA LEU A 517 15.09 26.09 24.83
C LEU A 517 13.80 25.42 24.36
N VAL A 518 13.92 24.45 23.44
CA VAL A 518 12.81 23.58 23.04
C VAL A 518 13.05 22.18 23.59
N ILE A 519 12.05 21.62 24.29
CA ILE A 519 12.13 20.26 24.86
C ILE A 519 11.00 19.41 24.28
N TYR A 520 11.35 18.25 23.71
CA TYR A 520 10.39 17.39 23.02
C TYR A 520 10.73 15.88 23.06
N PRO A 521 10.54 15.21 24.22
CA PRO A 521 10.83 13.79 24.40
C PRO A 521 9.65 12.93 23.90
N ALA A 522 9.35 13.00 22.61
CA ALA A 522 8.18 12.31 22.05
C ALA A 522 8.40 10.79 21.95
N TYR A 523 7.37 9.99 22.20
CA TYR A 523 7.39 8.56 21.87
C TYR A 523 7.13 8.31 20.37
N VAL A 524 6.48 9.28 19.72
CA VAL A 524 6.16 9.25 18.29
C VAL A 524 6.13 10.68 17.74
N GLU A 525 6.94 10.94 16.72
CA GLU A 525 6.80 12.10 15.85
C GLU A 525 6.84 11.65 14.40
N ASN A 526 6.03 12.30 13.58
CA ASN A 526 6.00 12.04 12.14
C ASN A 526 6.58 13.25 11.41
N GLN A 527 6.24 14.46 11.86
CA GLN A 527 6.48 15.70 11.12
C GLN A 527 6.96 16.81 12.08
N PRO A 528 8.24 16.83 12.47
CA PRO A 528 8.78 17.69 13.51
C PRO A 528 8.97 19.16 13.07
N ARG A 529 7.98 19.78 12.41
CA ARG A 529 8.10 21.12 11.80
C ARG A 529 8.49 22.22 12.79
N SER A 530 7.94 22.18 14.00
CA SER A 530 8.27 23.15 15.05
C SER A 530 9.73 23.00 15.52
N LEU A 531 10.25 21.78 15.59
CA LEU A 531 11.67 21.55 15.91
C LEU A 531 12.57 22.04 14.79
N LEU A 532 12.25 21.72 13.54
CA LEU A 532 13.01 22.19 12.37
C LEU A 532 13.02 23.72 12.29
N LYS A 533 11.91 24.38 12.68
CA LYS A 533 11.85 25.84 12.81
C LYS A 533 12.78 26.35 13.91
N ALA A 534 12.73 25.78 15.11
CA ALA A 534 13.62 26.15 16.21
C ALA A 534 15.11 25.99 15.85
N ILE A 535 15.47 24.86 15.24
CA ILE A 535 16.82 24.59 14.76
C ILE A 535 17.26 25.64 13.72
N SER A 536 16.37 25.99 12.78
CA SER A 536 16.68 27.02 11.77
C SER A 536 16.93 28.41 12.36
N LEU A 537 16.44 28.66 13.58
CA LEU A 537 16.61 29.90 14.32
C LEU A 537 17.80 29.88 15.29
N ASN A 538 18.56 28.77 15.33
CA ASN A 538 19.66 28.54 16.28
C ASN A 538 19.21 28.38 17.74
N ILE A 539 17.97 27.97 17.98
CA ILE A 539 17.47 27.67 19.33
C ILE A 539 17.85 26.23 19.70
N PRO A 540 18.46 25.99 20.87
CA PRO A 540 18.75 24.64 21.36
C PRO A 540 17.50 23.76 21.45
N VAL A 541 17.63 22.53 20.98
CA VAL A 541 16.55 21.52 21.01
C VAL A 541 17.03 20.28 21.75
N ILE A 542 16.30 19.85 22.78
CA ILE A 542 16.41 18.51 23.36
C ILE A 542 15.22 17.69 22.87
N THR A 543 15.47 16.58 22.19
CA THR A 543 14.42 15.73 21.66
C THR A 543 14.80 14.25 21.73
N SER A 544 13.87 13.37 21.40
CA SER A 544 14.10 11.93 21.38
C SER A 544 14.46 11.43 19.98
N PHE A 545 15.04 10.23 19.88
CA PHE A 545 15.35 9.60 18.60
C PHE A 545 14.11 9.43 17.70
N GLU A 546 12.96 9.17 18.34
CA GLU A 546 11.62 9.10 17.76
C GLU A 546 11.20 10.38 17.01
N ALA A 547 11.85 11.52 17.27
CA ALA A 547 11.60 12.76 16.57
C ALA A 547 12.04 12.71 15.09
N GLY A 548 12.88 11.75 14.73
CA GLY A 548 13.38 11.56 13.38
C GLY A 548 14.42 12.58 12.94
N ILE A 549 14.96 13.37 13.87
CA ILE A 549 16.03 14.36 13.67
C ILE A 549 17.36 13.76 14.16
N LYS A 550 18.46 14.02 13.45
CA LYS A 550 19.80 13.61 13.86
C LYS A 550 20.37 14.57 14.90
N GLU A 551 21.19 14.04 15.80
CA GLU A 551 21.98 14.85 16.72
C GLU A 551 22.88 15.81 15.95
N SER A 552 23.01 17.03 16.47
CA SER A 552 23.88 18.09 15.93
C SER A 552 24.24 19.06 17.06
N GLU A 553 25.05 20.07 16.79
CA GLU A 553 25.51 21.04 17.79
C GLU A 553 24.36 21.64 18.62
N ASN A 554 23.26 22.02 17.97
CA ASN A 554 22.08 22.61 18.61
C ASN A 554 20.94 21.61 18.87
N VAL A 555 21.15 20.32 18.64
CA VAL A 555 20.12 19.28 18.82
C VAL A 555 20.69 18.13 19.63
N LYS A 556 20.23 18.00 20.87
CA LYS A 556 20.50 16.83 21.71
C LYS A 556 19.42 15.79 21.54
N VAL A 557 19.84 14.57 21.22
CA VAL A 557 18.96 13.42 21.04
C VAL A 557 19.15 12.48 22.23
N ILE A 558 18.07 12.24 22.97
CA ILE A 558 18.08 11.39 24.17
C ILE A 558 17.20 10.14 23.97
N ASP A 559 17.44 9.10 24.76
CA ASP A 559 16.46 8.01 24.90
C ASP A 559 15.23 8.57 25.63
N VAL A 560 14.05 8.45 25.02
CA VAL A 560 12.77 8.87 25.61
C VAL A 560 12.47 8.20 26.96
N ASN A 561 13.10 7.04 27.21
CA ASN A 561 12.94 6.28 28.44
C ASN A 561 13.93 6.69 29.54
N ASP A 562 14.98 7.46 29.23
CA ASP A 562 15.97 7.92 30.18
C ASP A 562 15.66 9.33 30.68
N TYR A 563 14.82 9.38 31.72
CA TYR A 563 14.44 10.64 32.36
C TYR A 563 15.63 11.39 32.99
N ASN A 564 16.65 10.66 33.48
CA ASN A 564 17.79 11.29 34.16
C ASN A 564 18.68 12.01 33.14
N SER A 565 18.88 11.40 31.97
CA SER A 565 19.55 12.06 30.84
C SER A 565 18.81 13.32 30.39
N LEU A 566 17.48 13.26 30.24
CA LEU A 566 16.66 14.45 29.95
C LEU A 566 16.89 15.57 30.98
N LYS A 567 16.78 15.24 32.27
CA LYS A 567 16.93 16.22 33.35
C LYS A 567 18.32 16.85 33.35
N LYS A 568 19.37 16.04 33.17
CA LYS A 568 20.76 16.49 33.11
C LYS A 568 21.00 17.47 31.95
N GLU A 569 20.55 17.13 30.75
CA GLU A 569 20.75 17.99 29.58
C GLU A 569 20.01 19.34 29.71
N VAL A 570 18.83 19.33 30.31
CA VAL A 570 18.08 20.57 30.59
C VAL A 570 18.85 21.48 31.57
N ILE A 571 19.43 20.90 32.63
CA ILE A 571 20.26 21.66 33.59
C ILE A 571 21.49 22.25 32.90
N ASN A 572 22.18 21.44 32.08
CA ASN A 572 23.38 21.87 31.35
C ASN A 572 23.09 23.08 30.46
N ILE A 573 22.05 22.98 29.62
CA ILE A 573 21.71 24.06 28.68
C ILE A 573 21.21 25.32 29.41
N ARG A 574 20.44 25.17 30.50
CA ARG A 574 20.02 26.34 31.29
C ARG A 574 21.18 27.08 31.95
N THR A 575 22.20 26.34 32.39
CA THR A 575 23.40 26.96 32.97
C THR A 575 24.11 27.82 31.93
N ILE A 576 24.15 27.38 30.67
CA ILE A 576 24.73 28.13 29.54
C ILE A 576 23.87 29.35 29.18
N ILE A 577 22.53 29.24 29.19
CA ILE A 577 21.62 30.35 28.84
C ILE A 577 21.62 31.46 29.90
N ASN A 578 21.86 31.11 31.17
CA ASN A 578 21.87 32.06 32.28
C ASN A 578 23.24 32.71 32.54
N GLN A 579 24.29 32.27 31.85
CA GLN A 579 25.62 32.90 31.78
C GLN A 579 25.65 33.91 30.64
#